data_AF-A0A6I2US96-F1
#
_entry.id   AF-A0A6I2US96-F1
#
_cell.length_a   1.000
_cell.length_b   1.000
_cell.length_c   1.000
_cell.angle_alpha   90.00
_cell.angle_beta   90.00
_cell.angle_gamma   90.00
#
_symmetry.space_group_name_H-M   'P 1'
#
loop_
_entity.id
_entity.type
_entity.pdbx_description
1 polymer ?
#
loop_
_entity_poly.entity_id
_entity_poly.type
_entity_poly.pdbx_seq_one_letter_code
_entity_poly.pdbx_strand_id
1 'polypeptide(L)'
;MSQGKIVDYKNKISVINTKLSRLKDLYVDGLLDKDTYKKDYVRLQEELGELARLSMQQPTVPAAMNRILSDVDDFMLTYKILPKIKKRELWQSLIRSIELGERPGRGKPYTDITVKFY
;
A
#
# COMPACT_ATOMS: atom_id res chain seq x y z
N MET A 1 7.03 -6.88 17.09
CA MET A 1 6.24 -7.75 16.20
C MET A 1 5.28 -6.85 15.43
N SER A 2 5.74 -6.24 14.32
CA SER A 2 4.91 -5.31 13.54
C SER A 2 4.49 -6.04 12.27
N GLN A 3 3.35 -6.72 12.31
CA GLN A 3 2.72 -7.22 11.09
C GLN A 3 2.31 -6.00 10.27
N GLY A 4 3.07 -5.70 9.22
CA GLY A 4 2.65 -4.74 8.20
C GLY A 4 1.44 -5.33 7.48
N LYS A 5 0.23 -5.10 8.04
CA LYS A 5 -1.00 -5.30 7.28
C LYS A 5 -0.84 -4.48 6.00
N ILE A 6 -0.90 -5.14 4.85
CA ILE A 6 -1.08 -4.46 3.58
C ILE A 6 -2.46 -3.81 3.68
N VAL A 7 -2.47 -2.54 4.09
CA VAL A 7 -3.71 -1.78 4.19
C VAL A 7 -4.17 -1.55 2.76
N ASP A 8 -5.37 -2.04 2.44
CA ASP A 8 -6.01 -1.77 1.15
C ASP A 8 -6.51 -0.32 1.12
N TYR A 9 -5.59 0.61 0.85
CA TYR A 9 -5.90 2.03 0.73
C TYR A 9 -6.88 2.28 -0.43
N LYS A 10 -6.86 1.47 -1.49
CA LYS A 10 -7.77 1.59 -2.63
C LYS A 10 -9.22 1.37 -2.20
N ASN A 11 -9.47 0.32 -1.42
CA ASN A 11 -10.80 0.06 -0.89
C ASN A 11 -11.24 1.15 0.10
N LYS A 12 -10.36 1.58 1.02
CA LYS A 12 -10.68 2.68 1.95
C LYS A 12 -11.03 3.99 1.24
N ILE A 13 -10.27 4.36 0.21
CA ILE A 13 -10.54 5.55 -0.62
C ILE A 13 -11.89 5.39 -1.34
N SER A 14 -12.19 4.22 -1.90
CA SER A 14 -13.47 3.93 -2.55
C SER A 14 -14.67 4.07 -1.60
N VAL A 15 -14.53 3.59 -0.35
CA VAL A 15 -15.56 3.75 0.69
C VAL A 15 -15.79 5.23 1.01
N ILE A 16 -14.74 6.04 1.16
CA ILE A 16 -14.89 7.49 1.41
C ILE A 16 -15.53 8.20 0.22
N ASN A 17 -15.14 7.87 -1.01
CA ASN A 17 -15.78 8.43 -2.21
C ASN A 17 -17.28 8.09 -2.27
N THR A 18 -17.65 6.87 -1.86
CA THR A 18 -19.07 6.48 -1.76
C THR A 18 -19.80 7.30 -0.69
N LYS A 19 -19.17 7.56 0.45
CA LYS A 19 -19.73 8.43 1.50
C LYS A 19 -19.90 9.87 1.01
N LEU A 20 -18.93 10.41 0.28
CA LEU A 20 -19.02 11.76 -0.32
C LEU A 20 -20.16 11.85 -1.34
N SER A 21 -20.36 10.82 -2.17
CA SER A 21 -21.50 10.76 -3.09
C SER A 21 -22.83 10.78 -2.34
N ARG A 22 -22.99 9.91 -1.33
CA ARG A 22 -24.21 9.86 -0.51
C ARG A 22 -24.45 11.16 0.25
N LEU A 23 -23.39 11.79 0.75
CA LEU A 23 -23.50 13.08 1.45
C LEU A 23 -24.03 14.17 0.51
N LYS A 24 -23.58 14.18 -0.74
CA LYS A 24 -24.11 15.08 -1.77
C LYS A 24 -25.57 14.79 -2.07
N ASP A 25 -25.95 13.52 -2.22
CA ASP A 25 -27.33 13.11 -2.48
C ASP A 25 -28.26 13.57 -1.35
N LEU A 26 -27.89 13.33 -0.08
CA LEU A 26 -28.65 13.78 1.09
C LEU A 26 -28.85 15.30 1.15
N TYR A 27 -27.85 16.08 0.73
CA TYR A 27 -27.97 17.54 0.65
C TYR A 27 -28.91 17.98 -0.48
N VAL A 28 -28.81 17.34 -1.66
CA VAL A 28 -29.66 17.63 -2.82
C VAL A 28 -31.12 17.27 -2.53
N ASP A 29 -31.35 16.14 -1.84
CA ASP A 29 -32.68 15.68 -1.43
C ASP A 29 -33.27 16.52 -0.28
N GLY A 30 -32.53 17.53 0.21
CA GLY A 30 -32.97 18.42 1.29
C GLY A 30 -33.06 17.74 2.66
N LEU A 31 -32.48 16.55 2.80
CA LEU A 31 -32.46 15.76 4.05
C LEU A 31 -31.39 16.25 5.03
N LEU A 32 -30.53 17.17 4.60
CA LEU A 32 -29.39 17.67 5.38
C LEU A 32 -29.23 19.18 5.20
N ASP A 33 -28.90 19.87 6.29
CA ASP A 33 -28.63 21.30 6.24
C ASP A 33 -27.21 21.59 5.71
N LYS A 34 -27.03 22.81 5.21
CA LYS A 34 -25.78 23.24 4.58
C LYS A 34 -24.59 23.23 5.54
N ASP A 35 -24.81 23.51 6.83
CA ASP A 35 -23.73 23.56 7.81
C ASP A 35 -23.24 22.17 8.18
N THR A 36 -24.15 21.21 8.34
CA THR A 36 -23.83 19.79 8.52
C THR A 36 -23.14 19.23 7.28
N TYR A 37 -23.63 19.55 6.08
CA TYR A 37 -23.00 19.13 4.82
C TYR A 37 -21.55 19.59 4.76
N LYS A 38 -21.30 20.87 5.07
CA LYS A 38 -19.97 21.46 5.02
C LYS A 38 -19.02 20.80 6.03
N LYS A 39 -19.48 20.56 7.26
CA LYS A 39 -18.67 19.90 8.31
C LYS A 39 -18.28 18.49 7.91
N ASP A 40 -19.25 17.69 7.46
CA ASP A 40 -18.99 16.30 7.07
C ASP A 40 -18.16 16.20 5.80
N TYR A 41 -18.38 17.09 4.84
CA TYR A 41 -17.61 17.15 3.61
C TYR A 41 -16.13 17.43 3.91
N VAL A 42 -15.83 18.45 4.73
CA VAL A 42 -14.44 18.78 5.13
C VAL A 42 -13.79 17.59 5.82
N ARG A 43 -14.47 16.96 6.79
CA ARG A 43 -13.93 15.80 7.51
C ARG A 43 -13.60 14.63 6.57
N LEU A 44 -14.51 14.29 5.66
CA LEU A 44 -14.29 13.19 4.70
C LEU A 44 -13.15 13.53 3.72
N GLN A 45 -13.00 14.80 3.35
CA GLN A 45 -11.96 15.25 2.44
C GLN A 45 -10.57 15.24 3.11
N GLU A 46 -10.48 15.59 4.39
CA GLU A 46 -9.27 15.44 5.20
C GLU A 46 -8.87 13.96 5.36
N GLU A 47 -9.83 13.08 5.66
CA GLU A 47 -9.59 11.64 5.77
C GLU A 47 -9.11 11.05 4.43
N LEU A 48 -9.67 11.50 3.31
CA LEU A 48 -9.23 11.12 1.97
C LEU A 48 -7.81 11.60 1.68
N GLY A 49 -7.48 12.84 2.07
CA GLY A 49 -6.14 13.41 1.93
C GLY A 49 -5.09 12.62 2.69
N GLU A 50 -5.37 12.27 3.95
CA GLU A 50 -4.47 11.43 4.75
C GLU A 50 -4.33 10.02 4.17
N LEU A 51 -5.42 9.38 3.73
CA LEU A 51 -5.32 8.05 3.11
C LEU A 51 -4.56 8.08 1.79
N ALA A 52 -4.71 9.12 0.98
CA ALA A 52 -3.93 9.30 -0.24
C ALA A 52 -2.43 9.46 0.09
N ARG A 53 -2.10 10.30 1.07
CA ARG A 53 -0.73 10.49 1.54
C ARG A 53 -0.10 9.20 2.06
N LEU A 54 -0.84 8.43 2.86
CA LEU A 54 -0.41 7.13 3.36
C LEU A 54 -0.27 6.08 2.24
N SER A 55 -1.15 6.11 1.23
CA SER A 55 -1.05 5.22 0.08
C SER A 55 0.21 5.46 -0.75
N MET A 56 0.64 6.73 -0.87
CA MET A 56 1.88 7.09 -1.57
C MET A 56 3.13 6.65 -0.80
N GLN A 57 3.04 6.51 0.52
CA GLN A 57 4.13 6.04 1.38
C GLN A 57 4.18 4.52 1.49
N GLN A 58 3.15 3.81 1.03
CA GLN A 58 3.14 2.35 1.06
C GLN A 58 4.12 1.81 0.01
N PRO A 59 4.99 0.85 0.37
CA PRO A 59 5.81 0.17 -0.62
C PRO A 59 4.90 -0.42 -1.69
N THR A 60 5.06 0.01 -2.93
CA THR A 60 4.28 -0.55 -4.04
C THR A 60 4.70 -2.00 -4.20
N VAL A 61 3.83 -2.93 -3.77
CA VAL A 61 4.03 -4.35 -4.03
C VAL A 61 3.81 -4.56 -5.54
N PRO A 62 4.83 -5.04 -6.27
CA PRO A 62 4.70 -5.34 -7.70
C PRO A 62 3.53 -6.29 -7.94
N ALA A 63 2.80 -6.11 -9.03
CA ALA A 63 1.67 -6.98 -9.37
C ALA A 63 2.09 -8.46 -9.49
N ALA A 64 3.33 -8.73 -9.89
CA ALA A 64 3.94 -10.06 -9.90
C ALA A 64 3.98 -10.71 -8.50
N MET A 65 4.20 -9.93 -7.44
CA MET A 65 4.20 -10.41 -6.05
C MET A 65 2.79 -10.64 -5.51
N ASN A 66 1.76 -9.95 -6.01
CA ASN A 66 0.38 -10.18 -5.57
C ASN A 66 -0.08 -11.63 -5.82
N ARG A 67 0.32 -12.25 -6.94
CA ARG A 67 -0.02 -13.66 -7.24
C ARG A 67 0.60 -14.65 -6.26
N ILE A 68 1.79 -14.33 -5.75
CA ILE A 68 2.55 -15.16 -4.82
C ILE A 68 2.03 -14.95 -3.39
N LEU A 69 1.65 -13.72 -3.06
CA LEU A 69 1.15 -13.32 -1.74
C LEU A 69 -0.37 -13.47 -1.60
N SER A 70 -1.07 -14.00 -2.60
CA SER A 70 -2.52 -14.25 -2.51
C SER A 70 -2.84 -15.33 -1.46
N ASP A 71 -1.90 -16.24 -1.23
CA ASP A 71 -1.99 -17.34 -0.27
C ASP A 71 -0.82 -17.24 0.73
N VAL A 72 -0.85 -16.18 1.55
CA VAL A 72 0.29 -15.75 2.40
C VAL A 72 0.75 -16.87 3.34
N ASP A 73 -0.19 -17.66 3.87
CA ASP A 73 0.11 -18.71 4.84
C ASP A 73 0.84 -19.89 4.19
N ASP A 74 0.42 -20.31 3.00
CA ASP A 74 1.07 -21.39 2.25
C ASP A 74 2.44 -20.97 1.68
N PHE A 75 2.54 -19.73 1.18
CA PHE A 75 3.80 -19.19 0.68
C PHE A 75 4.87 -19.14 1.76
N MET A 76 4.54 -18.66 2.97
CA MET A 76 5.53 -18.53 4.05
C MET A 76 6.00 -19.88 4.57
N LEU A 77 5.11 -20.88 4.64
CA LEU A 77 5.47 -22.25 5.02
C LEU A 77 6.39 -22.89 3.98
N THR A 78 6.01 -22.80 2.70
CA THR A 78 6.79 -23.31 1.57
C THR A 78 8.14 -22.61 1.45
N TYR A 79 8.19 -21.29 1.63
CA TYR A 79 9.44 -20.55 1.60
C TYR A 79 10.37 -20.96 2.74
N LYS A 80 9.87 -21.21 3.96
CA LYS A 80 10.73 -21.62 5.08
C LYS A 80 11.46 -22.93 4.81
N ILE A 81 10.76 -23.93 4.29
CA ILE A 81 11.31 -25.26 3.97
C ILE A 81 12.21 -25.27 2.72
N LEU A 82 12.15 -24.22 1.90
CA LEU A 82 12.89 -24.15 0.65
C LEU A 82 14.43 -24.11 0.88
N PRO A 83 15.23 -24.91 0.16
CA PRO A 83 16.68 -24.84 0.22
C PRO A 83 17.23 -23.45 -0.17
N LYS A 84 18.39 -23.08 0.37
CA LYS A 84 19.02 -21.77 0.11
C LYS A 84 19.18 -21.45 -1.38
N ILE A 85 19.48 -22.46 -2.19
CA ILE A 85 19.63 -22.32 -3.65
C ILE A 85 18.29 -21.96 -4.29
N LYS A 86 17.21 -22.68 -3.95
CA LYS A 86 15.86 -22.42 -4.46
C LYS A 86 15.30 -21.07 -4.00
N LYS A 87 15.63 -20.63 -2.78
CA LYS A 87 15.33 -19.27 -2.32
C LYS A 87 15.99 -18.21 -3.20
N ARG A 88 17.26 -18.44 -3.55
CA ARG A 88 18.01 -17.55 -4.46
C ARG A 88 17.41 -17.53 -5.87
N GLU A 89 17.09 -18.69 -6.44
CA GLU A 89 16.45 -18.80 -7.75
C GLU A 89 15.11 -18.06 -7.78
N LEU A 90 14.28 -18.23 -6.74
CA LEU A 90 13.01 -17.52 -6.59
C LEU A 90 13.23 -16.00 -6.67
N TRP A 91 14.11 -15.44 -5.84
CA TRP A 91 14.38 -13.99 -5.84
C TRP A 91 14.99 -13.50 -7.16
N GLN A 92 15.83 -14.30 -7.82
CA GLN A 92 16.37 -13.96 -9.14
C GLN A 92 15.30 -13.94 -10.25
N SER A 93 14.28 -14.78 -10.13
CA SER A 93 13.15 -14.78 -11.09
C SER A 93 12.21 -13.58 -10.90
N LEU A 94 12.17 -13.00 -9.69
CA LEU A 94 11.26 -11.90 -9.35
C LEU A 94 11.92 -10.52 -9.43
N ILE A 95 13.19 -10.42 -9.05
CA ILE A 95 13.93 -9.17 -9.01
C ILE A 95 14.53 -8.90 -10.39
N ARG A 96 14.13 -7.78 -11.00
CA ARG A 96 14.66 -7.30 -12.27
C ARG A 96 15.99 -6.58 -12.09
N SER A 97 16.09 -5.68 -11.11
CA SER A 97 17.34 -4.99 -10.78
C SER A 97 17.35 -4.51 -9.34
N ILE A 98 18.55 -4.34 -8.79
CA ILE A 98 18.79 -3.70 -7.49
C ILE A 98 19.67 -2.50 -7.76
N GLU A 99 19.14 -1.32 -7.48
CA GLU A 99 19.82 -0.04 -7.62
C GLU A 99 20.27 0.42 -6.24
N LEU A 100 21.57 0.68 -6.12
CA LEU A 100 22.15 1.26 -4.92
C LEU A 100 22.30 2.75 -5.17
N GLY A 101 21.78 3.56 -4.25
CA GLY A 101 21.97 5.01 -4.25
C GLY A 101 23.40 5.41 -3.93
N GLU A 102 23.58 6.63 -3.46
CA GLU A 102 24.92 7.14 -3.16
C GLU A 102 25.69 6.25 -2.20
N ARG A 103 26.96 6.01 -2.55
CA ARG A 103 27.84 5.20 -1.73
C ARG A 103 27.99 5.88 -0.36
N PRO A 104 27.58 5.21 0.73
CA PRO A 104 27.73 5.77 2.06
C PRO A 104 29.22 5.82 2.44
N GLY A 105 29.57 6.71 3.36
CA GLY A 105 30.94 6.81 3.90
C GLY A 105 31.46 5.46 4.40
N ARG A 106 32.79 5.26 4.41
CA ARG A 106 33.42 3.99 4.83
C ARG A 106 32.83 3.49 6.16
N GLY A 107 32.43 2.23 6.19
CA GLY A 107 31.86 1.57 7.36
C GLY A 107 30.36 1.79 7.57
N LYS A 108 29.69 2.58 6.73
CA LYS A 108 28.23 2.79 6.80
C LYS A 108 27.47 1.91 5.79
N PRO A 109 26.29 1.40 6.14
CA PRO A 109 25.45 0.63 5.23
C PRO A 109 24.78 1.56 4.20
N TYR A 110 24.41 1.02 3.03
CA TYR A 110 23.59 1.74 2.06
C TYR A 110 22.22 2.00 2.68
N THR A 111 21.81 3.26 2.70
CA THR A 111 20.49 3.69 3.19
C THR A 111 19.46 3.81 2.08
N ASP A 112 19.93 3.98 0.84
CA ASP A 112 19.10 4.13 -0.34
C ASP A 112 19.31 2.91 -1.24
N ILE A 113 18.41 1.93 -1.11
CA ILE A 113 18.39 0.70 -1.92
C ILE A 113 17.02 0.63 -2.57
N THR A 114 16.99 0.69 -3.90
CA THR A 114 15.77 0.53 -4.68
C THR A 114 15.79 -0.84 -5.36
N VAL A 115 14.79 -1.67 -5.07
CA VAL A 115 14.63 -2.98 -5.72
C VAL A 115 13.51 -2.88 -6.74
N LYS A 116 13.83 -3.16 -8.01
CA LYS A 116 12.87 -3.23 -9.11
C LYS A 116 12.54 -4.69 -9.38
N PHE A 117 11.26 -5.00 -9.44
CA PHE A 117 10.74 -6.34 -9.75
C PHE A 117 10.21 -6.36 -11.19
N TYR A 118 10.04 -7.57 -11.75
CA TYR A 118 9.35 -7.76 -13.04
C TYR A 118 7.84 -7.48 -12.96
#